data_AF-A0A1X9PXE6-F1
#
_entry.id   AF-A0A1X9PXE6-F1
#
_cell.length_a   1.000
_cell.length_b   1.000
_cell.length_c   1.000
_cell.angle_alpha   90.00
_cell.angle_beta   90.00
_cell.angle_gamma   90.00
#
_symmetry.space_group_name_H-M   'P 1'
#
loop_
_entity.id
_entity.type
_entity.pdbx_description
1 polymer ?
#
loop_
_entity_poly.entity_id
_entity_poly.type
_entity_poly.pdbx_seq_one_letter_code
_entity_poly.pdbx_strand_id
1 'polypeptide(L)'
;VKQLIVAINKMDTTKWSEDRFKEIVKETSNFIKKVGYNPKTVAFVPISGFNGDNMIDSSSNCPWYKGWEKETKAGKSSGKTLLDAIDSIEPPTRPTEKPLRLPLQDVYKIGGIGTVPVGRVETGTIKP
;
A
#
# COMPACT_ATOMS: atom_id res chain seq x y z
N VAL A 1 6.04 -8.02 -0.28
CA VAL A 1 5.11 -7.25 0.57
C VAL A 1 3.71 -7.48 0.01
N LYS A 2 2.74 -7.94 0.81
CA LYS A 2 1.35 -8.15 0.36
C LYS A 2 0.42 -7.17 1.08
N GLN A 3 0.62 -5.87 0.83
CA GLN A 3 -0.26 -4.82 1.35
C GLN A 3 -1.13 -4.30 0.21
N LEU A 4 -2.41 -4.06 0.48
CA LEU A 4 -3.40 -3.62 -0.50
C LEU A 4 -4.34 -2.61 0.15
N ILE A 5 -4.69 -1.56 -0.58
CA ILE A 5 -5.73 -0.59 -0.24
C ILE A 5 -6.73 -0.61 -1.40
N VAL A 6 -8.02 -0.58 -1.09
CA VAL A 6 -9.09 -0.51 -2.08
C VAL A 6 -9.78 0.85 -1.97
N ALA A 7 -9.52 1.71 -2.94
CA ALA A 7 -10.24 2.97 -3.09
C ALA A 7 -11.47 2.75 -4.00
N ILE A 8 -12.67 2.88 -3.44
CA ILE A 8 -13.93 2.77 -4.18
C ILE A 8 -14.23 4.15 -4.75
N ASN A 9 -13.83 4.36 -6.00
CA ASN A 9 -13.89 5.66 -6.67
C ASN A 9 -15.25 5.92 -7.33
N LYS A 10 -15.49 7.20 -7.67
CA LYS A 10 -16.70 7.72 -8.31
C LYS A 10 -17.97 7.60 -7.45
N MET A 11 -17.83 7.65 -6.13
CA MET A 11 -18.97 7.55 -5.21
C MET A 11 -20.02 8.66 -5.43
N ASP A 12 -19.58 9.82 -5.93
CA ASP A 12 -20.44 10.94 -6.37
C ASP A 12 -21.47 10.51 -7.43
N THR A 13 -21.08 9.64 -8.38
CA THR A 13 -21.99 9.12 -9.43
C THR A 13 -23.06 8.18 -8.89
N THR A 14 -22.85 7.65 -7.68
CA THR A 14 -23.80 6.77 -6.98
C THR A 14 -24.50 7.49 -5.82
N LYS A 15 -24.46 8.84 -5.81
CA LYS A 15 -25.07 9.70 -4.78
C LYS A 15 -24.61 9.31 -3.36
N TRP A 16 -23.36 8.86 -3.22
CA TRP A 16 -22.79 8.44 -1.94
C TRP A 16 -23.63 7.37 -1.21
N SER A 17 -24.22 6.42 -1.95
CA SER A 17 -25.02 5.33 -1.39
C SER A 17 -24.19 4.38 -0.51
N GLU A 18 -24.59 4.24 0.76
CA GLU A 18 -23.98 3.28 1.70
C GLU A 18 -24.18 1.82 1.26
N ASP A 19 -25.37 1.49 0.76
CA ASP A 19 -25.69 0.13 0.30
C ASP A 19 -24.81 -0.26 -0.89
N ARG A 20 -24.63 0.66 -1.86
CA ARG A 20 -23.75 0.42 -3.01
C ARG A 20 -22.30 0.24 -2.57
N PHE A 21 -21.83 1.03 -1.62
CA PHE A 21 -20.50 0.86 -1.04
C PHE A 21 -20.35 -0.52 -0.38
N LYS A 22 -21.29 -0.92 0.48
CA LYS A 22 -21.26 -2.22 1.18
C LYS A 22 -21.30 -3.41 0.21
N GLU A 23 -22.09 -3.31 -0.85
CA GLU A 23 -22.12 -4.30 -1.94
C GLU A 23 -20.74 -4.45 -2.58
N ILE A 24 -20.12 -3.35 -3.01
CA ILE A 24 -18.78 -3.35 -3.63
C ILE A 24 -17.73 -3.90 -2.67
N VAL A 25 -17.77 -3.51 -1.39
CA VAL A 25 -16.85 -4.03 -0.36
C VAL A 25 -17.00 -5.55 -0.23
N LYS A 26 -18.22 -6.08 -0.21
CA LYS A 26 -18.48 -7.52 -0.10
C LYS A 26 -17.95 -8.28 -1.31
N GLU A 27 -18.26 -7.83 -2.52
CA GLU A 27 -17.80 -8.50 -3.76
C GLU A 27 -16.29 -8.43 -3.91
N THR A 28 -15.70 -7.26 -3.67
CA THR A 28 -14.25 -7.05 -3.77
C THR A 28 -13.52 -7.86 -2.70
N SER A 29 -14.05 -7.92 -1.47
CA SER A 29 -13.49 -8.76 -0.39
C SER A 29 -13.45 -10.24 -0.79
N ASN A 30 -14.50 -10.75 -1.44
CA ASN A 30 -14.54 -12.12 -1.94
C ASN A 30 -13.51 -12.34 -3.07
N PHE A 31 -13.36 -11.37 -3.97
CA PHE A 31 -12.41 -11.43 -5.06
C PHE A 31 -10.96 -11.45 -4.57
N ILE A 32 -10.56 -10.48 -3.74
CA ILE A 32 -9.16 -10.38 -3.24
C ILE A 32 -8.80 -11.57 -2.35
N LYS A 33 -9.78 -12.17 -1.65
CA LYS A 33 -9.58 -13.41 -0.90
C LYS A 33 -9.18 -14.58 -1.81
N LYS A 34 -9.78 -14.70 -3.00
CA LYS A 34 -9.42 -15.72 -3.99
C LYS A 34 -8.01 -15.49 -4.57
N VAL A 35 -7.61 -14.22 -4.70
CA VAL A 35 -6.24 -13.85 -5.13
C VAL A 35 -5.19 -14.14 -4.04
N GLY A 36 -5.62 -14.31 -2.78
CA GLY A 36 -4.75 -14.65 -1.65
C GLY A 36 -4.41 -13.48 -0.72
N TYR A 37 -5.18 -12.40 -0.77
CA TYR A 37 -5.16 -11.33 0.24
C TYR A 37 -6.13 -11.65 1.37
N ASN A 38 -5.85 -11.16 2.58
CA ASN A 38 -6.80 -11.22 3.68
C ASN A 38 -7.64 -9.92 3.67
N PRO A 39 -8.96 -9.96 3.45
CA PRO A 39 -9.77 -8.74 3.43
C PRO A 39 -9.72 -7.93 4.73
N LYS A 40 -9.44 -8.56 5.88
CA LYS A 40 -9.28 -7.85 7.16
C LYS A 40 -8.04 -6.96 7.21
N THR A 41 -7.03 -7.21 6.38
CA THR A 41 -5.80 -6.41 6.33
C THR A 41 -5.90 -5.26 5.30
N VAL A 42 -7.08 -5.04 4.70
CA VAL A 42 -7.28 -4.12 3.58
C VAL A 42 -8.22 -3.00 3.98
N ALA A 43 -7.75 -1.77 3.81
CA ALA A 43 -8.59 -0.58 3.99
C ALA A 43 -9.49 -0.38 2.75
N PHE A 44 -10.79 -0.20 2.98
CA PHE A 44 -11.77 0.16 1.94
C PHE A 44 -12.20 1.60 2.12
N VAL A 45 -11.83 2.47 1.18
CA VAL A 45 -12.06 3.91 1.29
C VAL A 45 -13.02 4.37 0.19
N PRO A 46 -14.22 4.89 0.49
CA PRO A 46 -15.09 5.51 -0.50
C PRO A 46 -14.52 6.87 -0.87
N ILE A 47 -14.20 7.10 -2.14
CA ILE A 47 -13.61 8.36 -2.60
C ILE A 47 -14.33 8.93 -3.82
N SER A 48 -14.13 10.22 -4.07
CA SER A 48 -14.28 10.82 -5.39
C SER A 48 -12.96 11.47 -5.78
N GLY A 49 -12.22 10.83 -6.69
CA GLY A 49 -10.96 11.40 -7.18
C GLY A 49 -11.14 12.70 -7.96
N PHE A 50 -12.32 12.95 -8.51
CA PHE A 50 -12.62 14.17 -9.26
C PHE A 50 -12.91 15.35 -8.33
N ASN A 51 -13.68 15.13 -7.26
CA ASN A 51 -14.07 16.17 -6.31
C ASN A 51 -13.14 16.27 -5.10
N GLY A 52 -12.22 15.32 -4.91
CA GLY A 52 -11.27 15.28 -3.79
C GLY A 52 -11.81 14.64 -2.50
N ASP A 53 -13.05 14.16 -2.49
CA ASP A 53 -13.69 13.58 -1.32
C ASP A 53 -12.94 12.36 -0.77
N ASN A 54 -12.63 12.38 0.54
CA ASN A 54 -11.89 11.33 1.27
C ASN A 54 -10.50 11.03 0.69
N MET A 55 -9.92 11.92 -0.12
CA MET A 55 -8.55 11.78 -0.62
C MET A 55 -7.54 12.18 0.46
N ILE A 56 -7.62 13.43 0.92
CA ILE A 56 -6.76 14.04 1.94
C ILE A 56 -7.60 14.41 3.16
N ASP A 57 -8.72 15.10 2.91
CA ASP A 57 -9.69 15.50 3.92
C ASP A 57 -10.94 14.63 3.90
N SER A 58 -11.60 14.48 5.05
CA SER A 58 -12.85 13.73 5.15
C SER A 58 -14.00 14.45 4.44
N SER A 59 -14.78 13.70 3.66
CA SER A 59 -15.97 14.21 2.98
C SER A 59 -17.16 14.39 3.91
N SER A 60 -17.90 15.49 3.74
CA SER A 60 -19.21 15.70 4.35
C SER A 60 -20.35 14.97 3.61
N ASN A 61 -20.10 14.48 2.39
CA ASN A 61 -21.11 13.85 1.53
C ASN A 61 -21.49 12.42 1.96
N CYS A 62 -20.70 11.80 2.84
CA CYS A 62 -20.94 10.44 3.35
C CYS A 62 -20.92 10.36 4.88
N PRO A 63 -21.92 10.93 5.59
CA PRO A 63 -21.95 10.94 7.07
C PRO A 63 -22.07 9.54 7.70
N TRP A 64 -22.54 8.56 6.91
CA TRP A 64 -22.61 7.15 7.28
C TRP A 64 -21.23 6.49 7.39
N TYR A 65 -20.24 6.98 6.64
CA TYR A 65 -18.91 6.40 6.63
C TYR A 65 -18.13 6.83 7.88
N LYS A 66 -17.83 5.85 8.75
CA LYS A 66 -17.12 6.10 10.02
C LYS A 66 -15.60 6.00 9.92
N GLY A 67 -15.11 5.57 8.76
CA GLY A 67 -13.70 5.28 8.53
C GLY A 67 -13.49 3.83 8.12
N TRP A 68 -12.28 3.56 7.63
CA TRP A 68 -11.79 2.22 7.36
C TRP A 68 -11.06 1.71 8.59
N GLU A 69 -11.03 0.39 8.74
CA GLU A 69 -10.21 -0.31 9.71
C GLU A 69 -9.46 -1.42 9.01
N LYS A 70 -8.21 -1.66 9.39
CA LYS A 70 -7.43 -2.82 8.95
C LYS A 70 -6.67 -3.42 10.13
N GLU A 71 -6.51 -4.73 10.09
CA GLU A 71 -5.78 -5.49 11.09
C GLU A 71 -4.60 -6.21 10.42
N THR A 72 -3.39 -5.87 10.84
CA THR A 72 -2.14 -6.45 10.36
C THR A 72 -1.42 -7.18 11.48
N LYS A 73 -0.23 -7.73 11.21
CA LYS A 73 0.60 -8.34 12.26
C LYS A 73 1.16 -7.31 13.25
N ALA A 74 1.27 -6.04 12.85
CA ALA A 74 1.73 -4.97 13.73
C ALA A 74 0.62 -4.39 14.61
N GLY A 75 -0.66 -4.66 14.29
CA GLY A 75 -1.81 -4.25 15.09
C GLY A 75 -2.99 -3.80 14.26
N LYS A 76 -3.95 -3.14 14.91
CA LYS A 76 -5.12 -2.53 14.27
C LYS A 76 -4.82 -1.08 13.92
N SER A 77 -5.15 -0.65 12.71
CA SER A 77 -5.10 0.74 12.27
C SER A 77 -6.46 1.17 11.73
N SER A 78 -6.79 2.45 11.89
CA SER A 78 -8.03 3.03 11.39
C SER A 78 -7.75 4.44 10.87
N GLY A 79 -8.58 4.88 9.93
CA GLY A 79 -8.52 6.24 9.38
C GLY A 79 -9.77 6.55 8.59
N LYS A 80 -9.85 7.74 8.01
CA LYS A 80 -11.00 8.14 7.18
C LYS A 80 -10.60 8.30 5.73
N THR A 81 -9.41 8.82 5.46
CA THR A 81 -9.03 9.23 4.10
C THR A 81 -8.12 8.21 3.44
N LEU A 82 -7.91 8.39 2.13
CA LEU A 82 -6.95 7.61 1.37
C LEU A 82 -5.51 7.90 1.82
N LEU A 83 -5.22 9.16 2.18
CA LEU A 83 -3.93 9.52 2.77
C LEU A 83 -3.67 8.75 4.06
N ASP A 84 -4.64 8.71 4.99
CA ASP A 84 -4.51 7.92 6.22
C ASP A 84 -4.21 6.43 5.89
N ALA A 85 -4.85 5.90 4.85
CA ALA A 85 -4.67 4.52 4.44
C ALA A 85 -3.25 4.26 3.90
N ILE A 86 -2.69 5.20 3.16
CA ILE A 86 -1.31 5.15 2.65
C ILE A 86 -0.31 5.28 3.79
N ASP A 87 -0.51 6.22 4.72
CA ASP A 87 0.38 6.45 5.86
C ASP A 87 0.39 5.27 6.84
N SER A 88 -0.71 4.51 6.90
CA SER A 88 -0.77 3.27 7.68
C SER A 88 -0.07 2.06 7.01
N ILE A 89 0.54 2.21 5.83
CA ILE A 89 1.31 1.13 5.20
C ILE A 89 2.57 0.85 6.01
N GLU A 90 2.76 -0.41 6.38
CA GLU A 90 3.95 -0.83 7.11
C GLU A 90 5.18 -0.80 6.21
N PRO A 91 6.28 -0.14 6.64
CA PRO A 91 7.54 -0.21 5.91
C PRO A 91 8.00 -1.67 5.77
N PRO A 92 8.43 -2.10 4.58
CA PRO A 92 8.93 -3.45 4.41
C PRO A 92 10.22 -3.66 5.20
N THR A 93 10.37 -4.83 5.83
CA THR A 93 11.62 -5.23 6.46
C THR A 93 12.72 -5.34 5.41
N ARG A 94 13.81 -4.58 5.59
CA ARG A 94 14.98 -4.67 4.71
C ARG A 94 15.68 -6.03 4.95
N PRO A 95 16.08 -6.77 3.90
CA PRO A 95 16.67 -8.09 4.03
C PRO A 95 18.17 -8.04 4.37
N THR A 96 18.55 -7.37 5.46
CA THR A 96 19.95 -7.19 5.89
C THR A 96 20.60 -8.47 6.37
N GLU A 97 19.83 -9.36 6.99
CA GLU A 97 20.30 -10.65 7.54
C GLU A 97 20.40 -11.75 6.49
N LYS A 98 19.92 -11.51 5.27
CA LYS A 98 20.04 -12.48 4.17
C LYS A 98 21.47 -12.46 3.61
N PRO A 99 21.92 -13.54 2.95
CA PRO A 99 23.21 -13.54 2.25
C PRO A 99 23.34 -12.38 1.27
N LEU A 100 24.55 -11.84 1.11
CA LEU A 100 24.82 -10.75 0.17
C LEU A 100 24.42 -11.17 -1.26
N ARG A 101 23.61 -10.32 -1.91
CA ARG A 101 23.33 -10.38 -3.35
C ARG A 101 23.48 -8.97 -3.91
N LEU A 102 24.48 -8.80 -4.77
CA LEU A 102 24.80 -7.54 -5.43
C LEU A 102 24.90 -7.82 -6.94
N PRO A 103 23.81 -7.68 -7.69
CA PRO A 103 23.85 -7.74 -9.15
C PRO A 103 24.71 -6.60 -9.70
N LEU A 104 25.70 -6.95 -10.53
CA LEU A 104 26.57 -5.97 -11.16
C LEU A 104 25.82 -5.28 -12.30
N GLN A 105 25.81 -3.95 -12.26
CA GLN A 105 25.28 -3.10 -13.33
C GLN A 105 26.40 -2.76 -14.30
N ASP A 106 27.52 -2.25 -13.77
CA ASP A 106 28.67 -1.82 -14.55
C ASP A 106 29.97 -2.29 -13.90
N VAL A 107 31.03 -2.37 -14.71
CA VAL A 107 32.39 -2.67 -14.25
C VAL A 107 33.36 -1.69 -14.89
N TYR A 108 34.03 -0.90 -14.06
CA TYR A 108 35.02 0.08 -14.50
C TYR A 108 36.44 -0.41 -14.22
N LYS A 109 37.40 0.04 -15.03
CA LYS A 109 38.83 -0.06 -14.73
C LYS A 109 39.39 1.34 -14.54
N ILE A 110 39.83 1.66 -13.34
CA ILE A 110 40.35 2.98 -12.97
C ILE A 110 41.85 2.87 -12.73
N GLY A 111 42.65 3.65 -13.46
CA GLY A 111 44.10 3.71 -13.28
C GLY A 111 44.48 4.11 -11.86
N GLY A 112 45.34 3.33 -11.21
CA GLY A 112 45.75 3.54 -9.81
C GLY A 112 44.81 2.94 -8.75
N ILE A 113 43.61 2.48 -9.10
CA ILE A 113 42.66 1.82 -8.17
C ILE A 113 42.44 0.36 -8.54
N GLY A 114 42.28 0.05 -9.83
CA GLY A 114 41.99 -1.30 -10.32
C GLY A 114 40.57 -1.45 -10.86
N THR A 115 39.98 -2.63 -10.66
CA THR A 115 38.62 -2.95 -11.16
C THR A 115 37.58 -2.54 -10.12
N VAL A 116 36.58 -1.77 -10.54
CA VAL A 116 35.52 -1.23 -9.67
C VAL A 116 34.15 -1.70 -10.21
N PRO A 117 33.56 -2.77 -9.62
CA PRO A 117 32.19 -3.17 -9.93
C PRO A 117 31.18 -2.25 -9.23
N VAL A 118 30.11 -1.91 -9.93
CA VAL A 118 29.00 -1.07 -9.42
C VAL A 118 27.71 -1.86 -9.49
N GLY A 119 26.90 -1.80 -8.44
CA GLY A 119 25.60 -2.46 -8.40
C GLY A 119 24.82 -2.11 -7.15
N ARG A 120 23.53 -2.48 -7.13
CA ARG A 120 22.65 -2.31 -5.98
C ARG A 120 22.72 -3.55 -5.08
N VAL A 121 22.85 -3.33 -3.77
CA VAL A 121 22.70 -4.41 -2.79
C VAL A 121 21.21 -4.75 -2.69
N GLU A 122 20.82 -5.93 -3.18
CA GLU A 122 19.44 -6.42 -3.11
C GLU A 122 19.16 -7.11 -1.76
N THR A 123 20.15 -7.83 -1.22
CA THR A 123 20.09 -8.47 0.10
C THR A 123 21.47 -8.47 0.77
N GLY A 124 21.49 -8.56 2.10
CA GLY A 124 22.71 -8.62 2.89
C GLY A 124 23.39 -7.27 3.10
N THR A 125 24.63 -7.32 3.59
CA THR A 125 25.47 -6.14 3.85
C THR A 125 26.84 -6.35 3.21
N ILE A 126 27.40 -5.29 2.63
CA ILE A 126 28.78 -5.24 2.15
C ILE A 126 29.60 -4.37 3.12
N LYS A 127 30.79 -4.82 3.49
CA LYS A 127 31.76 -4.07 4.30
C LYS A 127 33.10 -4.04 3.56
N PRO A 128 33.90 -2.97 3.71
CA PRO A 128 35.23 -2.85 3.10
C PRO A 128 36.20 -3.97 3.50
#